data_AF-A0A1F8FIH3-F1
#
_entry.id   AF-A0A1F8FIH3-F1
#
_cell.length_a   1.000
_cell.length_b   1.000
_cell.length_c   1.000
_cell.angle_alpha   90.00
_cell.angle_beta   90.00
_cell.angle_gamma   90.00
#
_symmetry.space_group_name_H-M   'P 1'
#
loop_
_entity.id
_entity.type
_entity.pdbx_description
1 polymer ?
#
loop_
_entity_poly.entity_id
_entity_poly.type
_entity_poly.pdbx_seq_one_letter_code
_entity_poly.pdbx_strand_id
1 'polypeptide(L)'
;MNGRVGDKMWVNANLVTDNGRTAVSKGTLQTCTVTSGTSCSLSSIPPLTDVGVWYEDVYINGENKGKIIFTVTAPPASEADRRIEQTRLYTLSEINDGDIIRGEGDIAVWIVKIVGEKRFKRWLFGPQIFQAYGHLGFDRVKNVSKTTLSNFDTAVLIRKDGDAKVYELTDFVPGTRAVRRWIQNEQTFLQRGFDFDSVYVVNEREFNLYTEGASLSVAPNDKPIENSLLKANLSEAMAKFFGLGN
;
A
#
# COMPACT_ATOMS: atom_id res chain seq x y z
N MET A 1 8.22 42.88 -0.50
CA MET A 1 9.07 42.71 0.69
C MET A 1 10.51 42.93 0.24
N ASN A 2 11.22 43.91 0.79
CA ASN A 2 12.54 44.37 0.29
C ASN A 2 13.68 43.96 1.24
N GLY A 3 13.81 42.66 1.53
CA GLY A 3 14.94 42.15 2.32
C GLY A 3 16.23 42.16 1.51
N ARG A 4 17.35 42.48 2.15
CA ARG A 4 18.71 42.42 1.55
C ARG A 4 19.51 41.31 2.20
N VAL A 5 20.57 40.87 1.52
CA VAL A 5 21.52 39.89 2.04
C VAL A 5 22.14 40.45 3.32
N GLY A 6 21.90 39.80 4.47
CA GLY A 6 22.39 40.21 5.79
C GLY A 6 21.30 40.60 6.81
N ASP A 7 20.04 40.74 6.40
CA ASP A 7 18.94 41.07 7.30
C ASP A 7 18.54 39.91 8.23
N LYS A 8 18.12 40.22 9.46
CA LYS A 8 17.59 39.22 10.42
C LYS A 8 16.06 39.15 10.35
N MET A 9 15.53 37.95 10.15
CA MET A 9 14.09 37.67 10.02
C MET A 9 13.56 36.82 11.18
N TRP A 10 12.32 37.12 11.60
CA TRP A 10 11.62 36.41 12.67
C TRP A 10 10.13 36.26 12.34
N VAL A 11 9.51 35.20 12.85
CA VAL A 11 8.11 34.83 12.61
C VAL A 11 7.43 34.41 13.91
N ASN A 12 6.19 34.88 14.15
CA ASN A 12 5.35 34.47 15.29
C ASN A 12 4.03 33.86 14.81
N ALA A 13 3.75 32.62 15.21
CA ALA A 13 2.48 31.94 14.90
C ALA A 13 1.38 32.32 15.91
N ASN A 14 0.17 32.62 15.41
CA ASN A 14 -0.99 32.95 16.24
C ASN A 14 -2.23 32.16 15.77
N LEU A 15 -2.97 31.56 16.71
CA LEU A 15 -4.27 30.94 16.46
C LEU A 15 -5.39 31.96 16.72
N VAL A 16 -6.32 32.08 15.77
CA VAL A 16 -7.56 32.86 15.96
C VAL A 16 -8.67 31.91 16.41
N THR A 17 -9.19 32.15 17.60
CA THR A 17 -10.38 31.45 18.12
C THR A 17 -11.54 32.42 18.23
N ASP A 18 -12.77 31.90 18.37
CA ASP A 18 -13.99 32.69 18.55
C ASP A 18 -13.93 33.64 19.76
N ASN A 19 -13.03 33.37 20.71
CA ASN A 19 -12.84 34.16 21.94
C ASN A 19 -11.66 35.15 21.87
N GLY A 20 -11.04 35.34 20.70
CA GLY A 20 -9.95 36.30 20.49
C GLY A 20 -8.61 35.68 20.07
N ARG A 21 -7.57 36.52 20.04
CA ARG A 21 -6.21 36.21 19.57
C ARG A 21 -5.37 35.64 20.70
N THR A 22 -4.81 34.44 20.54
CA THR A 22 -3.86 33.87 21.50
C THR A 22 -2.49 33.72 20.84
N ALA A 23 -1.48 34.41 21.39
CA ALA A 23 -0.10 34.25 20.97
C ALA A 23 0.46 32.93 21.54
N VAL A 24 0.96 32.05 20.67
CA VAL A 24 1.55 30.77 21.11
C VAL A 24 3.06 30.97 21.25
N SER A 25 3.54 31.24 22.47
CA SER A 25 4.96 31.48 22.73
C SER A 25 5.77 30.19 22.93
N LYS A 26 5.12 29.09 23.35
CA LYS A 26 5.60 27.69 23.37
C LYS A 26 4.39 26.75 23.35
N GLY A 27 4.39 25.74 22.47
CA GLY A 27 3.32 24.74 22.39
C GLY A 27 3.47 23.84 21.17
N THR A 28 3.10 22.57 21.33
CA THR A 28 3.26 21.52 20.32
C THR A 28 2.17 21.65 19.25
N LEU A 29 2.53 22.10 18.05
CA LEU A 29 1.85 21.60 16.85
C LEU A 29 2.19 20.11 16.80
N GLN A 30 1.25 19.19 16.99
CA GLN A 30 1.55 17.77 16.75
C GLN A 30 1.79 17.47 15.26
N THR A 31 1.65 18.48 14.40
CA THR A 31 2.11 18.43 13.01
C THR A 31 3.51 19.05 12.79
N CYS A 32 4.11 19.79 13.76
CA CYS A 32 5.50 20.28 13.74
C CYS A 32 6.06 20.70 15.13
N THR A 33 7.26 20.24 15.52
CA THR A 33 8.02 20.83 16.64
C THR A 33 8.93 21.95 16.10
N VAL A 34 8.73 23.20 16.53
CA VAL A 34 9.61 24.33 16.15
C VAL A 34 10.60 24.62 17.27
N THR A 35 11.86 24.25 17.06
CA THR A 35 12.96 24.50 18.01
C THR A 35 13.85 25.67 17.57
N SER A 36 13.98 25.92 16.25
CA SER A 36 14.39 27.19 15.60
C SER A 36 14.31 27.06 14.06
N GLY A 37 13.83 28.08 13.32
CA GLY A 37 13.68 28.06 11.84
C GLY A 37 12.31 27.61 11.30
N THR A 38 12.08 27.78 9.98
CA THR A 38 10.77 27.60 9.28
C THR A 38 10.82 26.54 8.17
N SER A 39 11.08 25.28 8.50
CA SER A 39 10.73 24.18 7.60
C SER A 39 10.08 23.03 8.37
N CYS A 40 9.05 22.44 7.78
CA CYS A 40 8.37 21.28 8.32
C CYS A 40 7.95 20.35 7.17
N SER A 41 8.19 19.05 7.34
CA SER A 41 7.68 17.99 6.48
C SER A 41 6.63 17.18 7.26
N LEU A 42 5.48 16.98 6.60
CA LEU A 42 4.23 16.47 7.17
C LEU A 42 4.32 15.02 7.68
N SER A 43 3.76 14.75 8.87
CA SER A 43 3.23 13.43 9.22
C SER A 43 1.89 13.54 9.97
N SER A 44 0.79 13.25 9.27
CA SER A 44 -0.59 13.00 9.75
C SER A 44 -1.58 14.17 9.92
N ILE A 45 -2.88 13.81 10.11
CA ILE A 45 -4.07 14.69 10.04
C ILE A 45 -3.99 15.75 11.14
N PRO A 46 -4.23 17.05 10.85
CA PRO A 46 -4.28 18.05 11.91
C PRO A 46 -5.44 17.76 12.87
N PRO A 47 -5.24 17.78 14.20
CA PRO A 47 -6.32 17.64 15.15
C PRO A 47 -7.34 18.78 14.97
N LEU A 48 -8.61 18.54 15.32
CA LEU A 48 -9.68 19.54 15.15
C LEU A 48 -9.40 20.87 15.87
N THR A 49 -8.55 20.85 16.89
CA THR A 49 -8.08 22.04 17.62
C THR A 49 -7.17 22.94 16.80
N ASP A 50 -6.57 22.43 15.71
CA ASP A 50 -5.62 23.15 14.85
C ASP A 50 -6.30 23.67 13.57
N VAL A 51 -7.56 23.31 13.33
CA VAL A 51 -8.36 23.76 12.19
C VAL A 51 -8.75 25.22 12.39
N GLY A 52 -8.46 26.07 11.40
CA GLY A 52 -8.76 27.49 11.47
C GLY A 52 -7.83 28.34 10.62
N VAL A 53 -8.01 29.65 10.72
CA VAL A 53 -7.14 30.63 10.06
C VAL A 53 -5.99 30.97 10.98
N TRP A 54 -4.78 30.70 10.50
CA TRP A 54 -3.54 31.01 11.16
C TRP A 54 -2.83 32.15 10.45
N TYR A 55 -2.00 32.86 11.20
CA TYR A 55 -1.12 33.84 10.60
C TYR A 55 0.23 33.95 11.29
N GLU A 56 1.17 34.39 10.48
CA GLU A 56 2.56 34.63 10.81
C GLU A 56 2.89 36.10 10.58
N ASP A 57 3.24 36.83 11.64
CA ASP A 57 3.74 38.20 11.51
C ASP A 57 5.22 38.16 11.09
N VAL A 58 5.57 38.83 9.98
CA VAL A 58 6.91 38.84 9.41
C VAL A 58 7.64 40.10 9.82
N TYR A 59 8.80 39.96 10.46
CA TYR A 59 9.65 41.09 10.84
C TYR A 59 10.97 41.08 10.07
N ILE A 60 11.41 42.24 9.59
CA ILE A 60 12.74 42.43 9.01
C ILE A 60 13.43 43.52 9.83
N ASN A 61 14.57 43.19 10.44
CA ASN A 61 15.34 44.08 11.30
C ASN A 61 14.52 44.72 12.43
N GLY A 62 13.55 43.97 12.98
CA GLY A 62 12.69 44.40 14.09
C GLY A 62 11.43 45.18 13.67
N GLU A 63 11.29 45.55 12.40
CA GLU A 63 10.08 46.20 11.89
C GLU A 63 9.11 45.17 11.30
N ASN A 64 7.82 45.26 11.66
CA ASN A 64 6.77 44.42 11.07
C ASN A 64 6.60 44.78 9.58
N LYS A 65 6.70 43.78 8.71
CA LYS A 65 6.63 43.91 7.24
C LYS A 65 5.37 43.29 6.65
N GLY A 66 4.43 42.86 7.48
CA GLY A 66 3.18 42.28 7.07
C GLY A 66 2.96 40.89 7.66
N LYS A 67 1.98 40.19 7.09
CA LYS A 67 1.44 38.97 7.64
C LYS A 67 1.28 37.92 6.54
N ILE A 68 1.70 36.69 6.82
CA ILE A 68 1.37 35.53 6.01
C ILE A 68 0.15 34.88 6.67
N ILE A 69 -0.90 34.59 5.88
CA ILE A 69 -2.13 33.95 6.37
C ILE A 69 -2.21 32.59 5.71
N PHE A 70 -2.49 31.55 6.49
CA PHE A 70 -2.79 30.22 5.99
C PHE A 70 -3.99 29.63 6.71
N THR A 71 -4.78 28.83 6.01
CA THR A 71 -5.93 28.15 6.59
C THR A 71 -5.62 26.68 6.73
N VAL A 72 -5.70 26.16 7.95
CA VAL A 72 -5.67 24.73 8.21
C VAL A 72 -7.11 24.23 8.12
N THR A 73 -7.34 23.27 7.22
CA THR A 73 -8.64 22.60 7.08
C THR A 73 -8.45 21.13 7.43
N ALA A 74 -9.37 20.57 8.22
CA ALA A 74 -9.47 19.13 8.37
C ALA A 74 -10.21 18.56 7.14
N PRO A 75 -9.83 17.35 6.67
CA PRO A 75 -10.63 16.66 5.66
C PRO A 75 -12.05 16.42 6.19
N PRO A 76 -13.07 16.40 5.32
CA PRO A 76 -14.45 16.12 5.71
C PRO A 76 -14.54 14.80 6.51
N ALA A 77 -15.49 14.71 7.45
CA ALA A 77 -15.60 13.58 8.38
C ALA A 77 -15.60 12.21 7.69
N SER A 78 -16.18 12.10 6.49
CA SER A 78 -16.16 10.88 5.67
C SER A 78 -14.77 10.48 5.16
N GLU A 79 -13.88 11.44 4.92
CA GLU A 79 -12.49 11.19 4.54
C GLU A 79 -11.61 10.93 5.78
N ALA A 80 -11.91 11.57 6.91
CA ALA A 80 -11.26 11.30 8.18
C ALA A 80 -11.56 9.87 8.68
N ASP A 81 -12.82 9.42 8.63
CA ASP A 81 -13.22 8.05 8.97
C ASP A 81 -12.59 7.01 8.05
N ARG A 82 -12.58 7.26 6.72
CA ARG A 82 -11.88 6.39 5.76
C ARG A 82 -10.38 6.26 6.06
N ARG A 83 -9.76 7.32 6.60
CA ARG A 83 -8.33 7.33 6.95
C ARG A 83 -8.07 6.66 8.31
N ILE A 84 -9.00 6.75 9.27
CA ILE A 84 -8.95 6.00 10.54
C ILE A 84 -9.10 4.49 10.27
N GLU A 85 -10.04 4.09 9.41
CA GLU A 85 -10.20 2.72 8.90
C GLU A 85 -8.90 2.18 8.25
N GLN A 86 -8.19 3.02 7.48
CA GLN A 86 -6.89 2.66 6.91
C GLN A 86 -5.77 2.50 7.95
N THR A 87 -5.90 3.04 9.16
CA THR A 87 -4.88 2.87 10.21
C THR A 87 -5.19 1.69 11.14
N ARG A 88 -6.43 1.18 11.09
CA ARG A 88 -6.87 0.00 11.84
C ARG A 88 -6.30 -1.28 11.22
N LEU A 89 -5.87 -2.21 12.08
CA LEU A 89 -5.55 -3.56 11.68
C LEU A 89 -6.79 -4.45 11.79
N TYR A 90 -7.19 -5.03 10.67
CA TYR A 90 -8.26 -6.01 10.59
C TYR A 90 -7.78 -7.36 11.13
N THR A 91 -8.65 -8.04 11.87
CA THR A 91 -8.40 -9.40 12.37
C THR A 91 -8.78 -10.45 11.34
N LEU A 92 -8.30 -11.68 11.52
CA LEU A 92 -8.58 -12.79 10.58
C LEU A 92 -10.07 -13.05 10.38
N SER A 93 -10.90 -12.88 11.41
CA SER A 93 -12.36 -13.07 11.33
C SER A 93 -13.09 -11.97 10.55
N GLU A 94 -12.43 -10.85 10.27
CA GLU A 94 -13.00 -9.71 9.54
C GLU A 94 -12.56 -9.70 8.06
N ILE A 95 -11.78 -10.70 7.66
CA ILE A 95 -11.35 -10.91 6.28
C ILE A 95 -12.28 -11.92 5.61
N ASN A 96 -12.92 -11.47 4.54
CA ASN A 96 -13.83 -12.24 3.73
C ASN A 96 -13.17 -12.66 2.40
N ASP A 97 -13.78 -13.63 1.73
CA ASP A 97 -13.41 -14.01 0.37
C ASP A 97 -13.47 -12.80 -0.59
N GLY A 98 -12.45 -12.65 -1.44
CA GLY A 98 -12.33 -11.53 -2.37
C GLY A 98 -11.84 -10.22 -1.76
N ASP A 99 -11.65 -10.13 -0.44
CA ASP A 99 -11.05 -8.95 0.17
C ASP A 99 -9.63 -8.72 -0.34
N ILE A 100 -9.23 -7.44 -0.37
CA ILE A 100 -7.86 -7.06 -0.64
C ILE A 100 -7.19 -6.69 0.69
N ILE A 101 -6.06 -7.31 0.99
CA ILE A 101 -5.32 -7.10 2.23
C ILE A 101 -3.88 -6.65 1.97
N ARG A 102 -3.29 -5.98 2.97
CA ARG A 102 -1.88 -5.58 3.00
C ARG A 102 -1.33 -5.81 4.40
N GLY A 103 -0.12 -6.35 4.49
CA GLY A 103 0.58 -6.46 5.77
C GLY A 103 0.99 -5.09 6.30
N GLU A 104 0.90 -4.89 7.60
CA GLU A 104 1.37 -3.66 8.24
C GLU A 104 2.84 -3.38 7.88
N GLY A 105 3.09 -2.17 7.35
CA GLY A 105 4.42 -1.75 6.89
C GLY A 105 4.84 -2.33 5.53
N ASP A 106 4.05 -3.23 4.94
CA ASP A 106 4.31 -3.78 3.62
C ASP A 106 3.64 -2.92 2.54
N ILE A 107 4.24 -2.88 1.35
CA ILE A 107 3.65 -2.19 0.20
C ILE A 107 2.86 -3.18 -0.69
N ALA A 108 3.20 -4.47 -0.62
CA ALA A 108 2.52 -5.52 -1.38
C ALA A 108 1.05 -5.65 -0.97
N VAL A 109 0.21 -5.78 -1.99
CA VAL A 109 -1.25 -5.88 -1.84
C VAL A 109 -1.69 -7.24 -2.36
N TRP A 110 -2.57 -7.89 -1.63
CA TRP A 110 -2.98 -9.27 -1.89
C TRP A 110 -4.49 -9.35 -2.03
N ILE A 111 -4.98 -10.11 -3.01
CA ILE A 111 -6.39 -10.52 -3.04
C ILE A 111 -6.53 -11.86 -2.32
N VAL A 112 -7.57 -11.99 -1.50
CA VAL A 112 -7.84 -13.15 -0.67
C VAL A 112 -8.80 -14.10 -1.39
N LYS A 113 -8.57 -15.40 -1.22
CA LYS A 113 -9.49 -16.47 -1.59
C LYS A 113 -9.69 -17.41 -0.41
N ILE A 114 -10.94 -17.69 -0.05
CA ILE A 114 -11.33 -18.60 1.02
C ILE A 114 -12.18 -19.71 0.42
N VAL A 115 -11.75 -20.96 0.59
CA VAL A 115 -12.49 -22.15 0.13
C VAL A 115 -12.60 -23.11 1.30
N GLY A 116 -13.80 -23.19 1.89
CA GLY A 116 -14.01 -23.90 3.16
C GLY A 116 -13.10 -23.34 4.25
N GLU A 117 -12.24 -24.18 4.81
CA GLU A 117 -11.27 -23.78 5.84
C GLU A 117 -9.95 -23.27 5.28
N LYS A 118 -9.69 -23.48 3.98
CA LYS A 118 -8.46 -23.06 3.32
C LYS A 118 -8.49 -21.58 3.01
N ARG A 119 -7.35 -20.92 3.19
CA ARG A 119 -7.17 -19.48 2.98
C ARG A 119 -5.95 -19.24 2.12
N PHE A 120 -6.16 -18.58 1.00
CA PHE A 120 -5.11 -18.24 0.06
C PHE A 120 -5.03 -16.72 -0.12
N LYS A 121 -3.85 -16.24 -0.48
CA LYS A 121 -3.63 -14.87 -0.92
C LYS A 121 -2.83 -14.87 -2.22
N ARG A 122 -3.19 -14.02 -3.17
CA ARG A 122 -2.45 -13.83 -4.42
C ARG A 122 -1.97 -12.40 -4.53
N TRP A 123 -0.71 -12.25 -4.93
CA TRP A 123 -0.15 -10.91 -5.10
C TRP A 123 -0.83 -10.19 -6.25
N LEU A 124 -1.36 -9.00 -5.98
CA LEU A 124 -1.82 -8.07 -7.00
C LEU A 124 -0.61 -7.33 -7.56
N PHE A 125 -0.22 -7.72 -8.78
CA PHE A 125 1.06 -7.37 -9.35
C PHE A 125 1.12 -5.93 -9.86
N GLY A 126 1.44 -4.99 -8.97
CA GLY A 126 1.59 -3.58 -9.31
C GLY A 126 0.26 -2.85 -9.56
N PRO A 127 0.31 -1.52 -9.76
CA PRO A 127 -0.88 -0.68 -9.87
C PRO A 127 -1.72 -0.97 -11.13
N GLN A 128 -1.12 -1.55 -12.19
CA GLN A 128 -1.80 -1.88 -13.44
C GLN A 128 -2.95 -2.89 -13.25
N ILE A 129 -2.89 -3.74 -12.22
CA ILE A 129 -3.97 -4.67 -11.90
C ILE A 129 -5.26 -3.92 -11.53
N PHE A 130 -5.17 -2.78 -10.85
CA PHE A 130 -6.36 -2.00 -10.47
C PHE A 130 -7.04 -1.38 -11.70
N GLN A 131 -6.30 -1.11 -12.78
CA GLN A 131 -6.89 -0.72 -14.06
C GLN A 131 -7.57 -1.90 -14.78
N ALA A 132 -7.21 -3.14 -14.43
CA ALA A 132 -7.84 -4.34 -14.99
C ALA A 132 -9.18 -4.69 -14.33
N TYR A 133 -9.44 -4.17 -13.13
CA TYR A 133 -10.65 -4.44 -12.38
C TYR A 133 -11.26 -3.15 -11.83
N GLY A 134 -12.31 -2.64 -12.49
CA GLY A 134 -12.96 -1.38 -12.10
C GLY A 134 -13.61 -1.39 -10.71
N HIS A 135 -13.71 -2.54 -10.05
CA HIS A 135 -14.23 -2.68 -8.68
C HIS A 135 -13.13 -2.83 -7.62
N LEU A 136 -11.87 -3.01 -8.02
CA LEU A 136 -10.73 -3.02 -7.09
C LEU A 136 -10.22 -1.59 -6.95
N GLY A 137 -9.99 -1.15 -5.72
CA GLY A 137 -9.49 0.18 -5.41
C GLY A 137 -8.60 0.14 -4.17
N PHE A 138 -7.59 1.02 -4.13
CA PHE A 138 -6.67 1.10 -2.99
C PHE A 138 -7.38 1.51 -1.69
N ASP A 139 -8.51 2.21 -1.79
CA ASP A 139 -9.39 2.57 -0.68
C ASP A 139 -10.07 1.35 -0.02
N ARG A 140 -10.08 0.20 -0.70
CA ARG A 140 -10.66 -1.06 -0.20
C ARG A 140 -9.61 -2.00 0.42
N VAL A 141 -8.34 -1.58 0.47
CA VAL A 141 -7.26 -2.40 1.04
C VAL A 141 -7.37 -2.39 2.55
N LYS A 142 -7.59 -3.57 3.13
CA LYS A 142 -7.59 -3.78 4.58
C LYS A 142 -6.16 -4.01 5.06
N ASN A 143 -5.69 -3.19 5.99
CA ASN A 143 -4.40 -3.43 6.63
C ASN A 143 -4.55 -4.52 7.70
N VAL A 144 -3.61 -5.45 7.75
CA VAL A 144 -3.60 -6.59 8.68
C VAL A 144 -2.22 -6.73 9.32
N SER A 145 -2.15 -7.30 10.51
CA SER A 145 -0.85 -7.63 11.12
C SER A 145 -0.10 -8.68 10.29
N LYS A 146 1.23 -8.74 10.41
CA LYS A 146 2.04 -9.78 9.74
C LYS A 146 1.61 -11.20 10.14
N THR A 147 1.22 -11.39 11.39
CA THR A 147 0.66 -12.66 11.90
C THR A 147 -0.68 -13.00 11.23
N THR A 148 -1.56 -12.03 11.03
CA THR A 148 -2.82 -12.28 10.30
C THR A 148 -2.51 -12.64 8.84
N LEU A 149 -1.58 -11.90 8.21
CA LEU A 149 -1.16 -12.16 6.83
C LEU A 149 -0.53 -13.55 6.65
N SER A 150 0.15 -14.11 7.65
CA SER A 150 0.74 -15.46 7.59
C SER A 150 -0.26 -16.60 7.70
N ASN A 151 -1.54 -16.33 8.03
CA ASN A 151 -2.61 -17.32 8.02
C ASN A 151 -3.14 -17.63 6.60
N PHE A 152 -2.62 -16.95 5.58
CA PHE A 152 -2.99 -17.16 4.18
C PHE A 152 -1.81 -17.76 3.41
N ASP A 153 -2.05 -18.90 2.76
CA ASP A 153 -1.08 -19.50 1.86
C ASP A 153 -0.97 -18.71 0.56
N THR A 154 0.25 -18.47 0.10
CA THR A 154 0.46 -17.71 -1.12
C THR A 154 0.13 -18.56 -2.34
N ALA A 155 -0.83 -18.11 -3.13
CA ALA A 155 -1.20 -18.71 -4.40
C ALA A 155 -0.46 -18.05 -5.56
N VAL A 156 0.02 -18.90 -6.48
CA VAL A 156 0.69 -18.51 -7.74
C VAL A 156 -0.03 -19.07 -8.96
N LEU A 157 -1.19 -19.69 -8.78
CA LEU A 157 -1.92 -20.37 -9.83
C LEU A 157 -3.07 -19.52 -10.34
N ILE A 158 -3.18 -19.42 -11.66
CA ILE A 158 -4.26 -18.71 -12.33
C ILE A 158 -4.87 -19.54 -13.45
N ARG A 159 -6.11 -19.22 -13.80
CA ARG A 159 -6.82 -19.71 -14.98
C ARG A 159 -7.55 -18.53 -15.62
N LYS A 160 -7.48 -18.40 -16.94
CA LYS A 160 -8.28 -17.38 -17.64
C LYS A 160 -9.76 -17.75 -17.53
N ASP A 161 -10.62 -16.77 -17.27
CA ASP A 161 -12.06 -16.99 -17.27
C ASP A 161 -12.54 -17.61 -18.59
N GLY A 162 -13.37 -18.64 -18.48
CA GLY A 162 -13.81 -19.46 -19.62
C GLY A 162 -12.78 -20.46 -20.19
N ASP A 163 -11.55 -20.51 -19.68
CA ASP A 163 -10.53 -21.50 -20.09
C ASP A 163 -10.42 -22.65 -19.06
N ALA A 164 -10.02 -23.85 -19.49
CA ALA A 164 -9.72 -24.98 -18.61
C ALA A 164 -8.24 -25.01 -18.18
N LYS A 165 -7.34 -24.36 -18.92
CA LYS A 165 -5.90 -24.41 -18.66
C LYS A 165 -5.51 -23.65 -17.39
N VAL A 166 -4.78 -24.33 -16.51
CA VAL A 166 -4.19 -23.72 -15.31
C VAL A 166 -2.73 -23.35 -15.59
N TYR A 167 -2.34 -22.17 -15.15
CA TYR A 167 -1.01 -21.62 -15.32
C TYR A 167 -0.37 -21.34 -13.96
N GLU A 168 0.92 -21.62 -13.85
CA GLU A 168 1.76 -21.15 -12.77
C GLU A 168 2.36 -19.79 -13.13
N LEU A 169 2.29 -18.83 -12.21
CA LEU A 169 2.99 -17.56 -12.32
C LEU A 169 4.41 -17.69 -11.76
N THR A 170 5.41 -17.40 -12.58
CA THR A 170 6.84 -17.48 -12.26
C THR A 170 7.57 -16.20 -12.63
N ASP A 171 8.87 -16.15 -12.32
CA ASP A 171 9.80 -15.12 -12.81
C ASP A 171 9.29 -13.68 -12.56
N PHE A 172 8.76 -13.45 -11.36
CA PHE A 172 8.21 -12.16 -10.97
C PHE A 172 9.30 -11.08 -11.01
N VAL A 173 9.14 -10.11 -11.91
CA VAL A 173 9.95 -8.88 -11.97
C VAL A 173 9.08 -7.72 -11.56
N PRO A 174 9.13 -7.33 -10.28
CA PRO A 174 8.17 -6.40 -9.69
C PRO A 174 7.91 -5.12 -10.50
N GLY A 175 6.65 -4.69 -10.53
CA GLY A 175 6.21 -3.54 -11.32
C GLY A 175 6.34 -3.69 -12.84
N THR A 176 6.87 -4.82 -13.32
CA THR A 176 7.23 -5.02 -14.72
C THR A 176 6.48 -6.19 -15.34
N ARG A 177 6.81 -7.44 -14.96
CA ARG A 177 6.25 -8.64 -15.58
C ARG A 177 6.25 -9.83 -14.65
N ALA A 178 5.32 -10.75 -14.87
CA ALA A 178 5.45 -12.15 -14.45
C ALA A 178 5.27 -13.04 -15.68
N VAL A 179 5.71 -14.28 -15.59
CA VAL A 179 5.60 -15.27 -16.65
C VAL A 179 4.49 -16.25 -16.31
N ARG A 180 3.54 -16.47 -17.21
CA ARG A 180 2.54 -17.53 -17.10
C ARG A 180 3.03 -18.78 -17.82
N ARG A 181 3.10 -19.90 -17.11
CA ARG A 181 3.52 -21.19 -17.67
C ARG A 181 2.39 -22.19 -17.55
N TRP A 182 1.95 -22.73 -18.68
CA TRP A 182 0.84 -23.68 -18.71
C TRP A 182 1.22 -25.01 -18.04
N ILE A 183 0.40 -25.48 -17.12
CA ILE A 183 0.51 -26.82 -16.52
C ILE A 183 -0.22 -27.81 -17.42
N GLN A 184 0.54 -28.69 -18.09
CA GLN A 184 0.01 -29.46 -19.22
C GLN A 184 -1.08 -30.48 -18.86
N ASN A 185 -1.05 -31.03 -17.64
CA ASN A 185 -2.00 -32.04 -17.19
C ASN A 185 -2.14 -32.08 -15.66
N GLU A 186 -3.19 -32.74 -15.19
CA GLU A 186 -3.50 -32.93 -13.78
C GLU A 186 -2.39 -33.68 -13.02
N GLN A 187 -1.75 -34.66 -13.67
CA GLN A 187 -0.63 -35.37 -13.04
C GLN A 187 0.51 -34.40 -12.68
N THR A 188 0.86 -33.47 -13.58
CA THR A 188 1.87 -32.44 -13.34
C THR A 188 1.45 -31.50 -12.23
N PHE A 189 0.17 -31.16 -12.18
CA PHE A 189 -0.41 -30.33 -11.12
C PHE A 189 -0.24 -30.98 -9.74
N LEU A 190 -0.69 -32.23 -9.60
CA LEU A 190 -0.66 -32.98 -8.34
C LEU A 190 0.79 -33.30 -7.90
N GLN A 191 1.67 -33.68 -8.83
CA GLN A 191 3.08 -33.97 -8.52
C GLN A 191 3.87 -32.73 -8.06
N ARG A 192 3.42 -31.52 -8.43
CA ARG A 192 3.97 -30.26 -7.90
C ARG A 192 3.40 -29.88 -6.53
N GLY A 193 2.46 -30.68 -5.99
CA GLY A 193 1.81 -30.39 -4.71
C GLY A 193 0.87 -29.19 -4.78
N PHE A 194 0.35 -28.88 -5.96
CA PHE A 194 -0.60 -27.80 -6.13
C PHE A 194 -2.00 -28.19 -5.68
N ASP A 195 -2.74 -27.17 -5.24
CA ASP A 195 -4.12 -27.29 -4.76
C ASP A 195 -5.05 -26.56 -5.73
N PHE A 196 -6.05 -27.26 -6.25
CA PHE A 196 -7.04 -26.67 -7.16
C PHE A 196 -7.81 -25.51 -6.48
N ASP A 197 -7.97 -25.56 -5.17
CA ASP A 197 -8.63 -24.50 -4.41
C ASP A 197 -7.80 -23.20 -4.41
N SER A 198 -6.48 -23.29 -4.65
CA SER A 198 -5.59 -22.13 -4.74
C SER A 198 -5.63 -21.41 -6.10
N VAL A 199 -6.31 -21.97 -7.11
CA VAL A 199 -6.35 -21.40 -8.47
C VAL A 199 -7.27 -20.19 -8.53
N TYR A 200 -6.73 -19.03 -8.94
CA TYR A 200 -7.54 -17.83 -9.16
C TYR A 200 -8.05 -17.77 -10.60
N VAL A 201 -9.33 -17.48 -10.77
CA VAL A 201 -9.88 -17.14 -12.09
C VAL A 201 -9.58 -15.66 -12.35
N VAL A 202 -8.95 -15.36 -13.49
CA VAL A 202 -8.57 -13.99 -13.87
C VAL A 202 -9.21 -13.61 -15.20
N ASN A 203 -9.50 -12.32 -15.36
CA ASN A 203 -10.03 -11.83 -16.62
C ASN A 203 -8.95 -11.81 -17.71
N GLU A 204 -9.37 -11.62 -18.96
CA GLU A 204 -8.45 -11.58 -20.11
C GLU A 204 -7.41 -10.46 -20.01
N ARG A 205 -7.79 -9.29 -19.45
CA ARG A 205 -6.89 -8.14 -19.34
C ARG A 205 -5.73 -8.44 -18.39
N GLU A 206 -6.00 -9.00 -17.21
CA GLU A 206 -4.95 -9.42 -16.27
C GLU A 206 -4.13 -10.57 -16.86
N PHE A 207 -4.77 -11.56 -17.48
CA PHE A 207 -4.08 -12.69 -18.09
C PHE A 207 -3.04 -12.25 -19.13
N ASN A 208 -3.36 -11.23 -19.92
CA ASN A 208 -2.50 -10.66 -20.96
C ASN A 208 -1.37 -9.76 -20.41
N LEU A 209 -1.37 -9.43 -19.11
CA LEU A 209 -0.23 -8.74 -18.48
C LEU A 209 0.97 -9.67 -18.27
N TYR A 210 0.75 -10.98 -18.29
CA TYR A 210 1.80 -11.98 -18.07
C TYR A 210 2.37 -12.50 -19.38
N THR A 211 3.68 -12.52 -19.48
CA THR A 211 4.39 -13.07 -20.64
C THR A 211 4.22 -14.58 -20.67
N GLU A 212 3.94 -15.15 -21.83
CA GLU A 212 3.85 -16.61 -21.96
C GLU A 212 5.25 -17.24 -21.90
N GLY A 213 5.40 -18.22 -21.02
CA GLY A 213 6.62 -19.01 -20.87
C GLY A 213 6.46 -20.44 -21.38
N ALA A 214 7.56 -21.20 -21.31
CA ALA A 214 7.53 -22.63 -21.61
C ALA A 214 6.52 -23.35 -20.70
N SER A 215 5.77 -24.30 -21.29
CA SER A 215 4.83 -25.13 -20.53
C SER A 215 5.58 -26.00 -19.52
N LEU A 216 4.89 -26.32 -18.42
CA LEU A 216 5.38 -27.18 -17.37
C LEU A 216 4.85 -28.59 -17.61
N SER A 217 5.78 -29.51 -17.72
CA SER A 217 5.58 -30.95 -17.76
C SER A 217 6.43 -31.58 -16.66
N VAL A 218 6.00 -32.69 -16.10
CA VAL A 218 6.95 -33.54 -15.36
C VAL A 218 7.62 -34.46 -16.37
N ALA A 219 8.88 -34.18 -16.73
CA ALA A 219 9.74 -35.26 -17.19
C ALA A 219 10.06 -36.17 -15.98
N PRO A 220 10.28 -37.49 -16.15
CA PRO A 220 10.56 -38.41 -15.04
C PRO A 220 11.68 -37.98 -14.06
N ASN A 221 12.50 -37.01 -14.45
CA ASN A 221 13.65 -36.51 -13.69
C ASN A 221 13.54 -35.03 -13.27
N ASP A 222 12.45 -34.33 -13.60
CA ASP A 222 12.26 -32.96 -13.13
C ASP A 222 11.85 -32.98 -11.65
N LYS A 223 12.71 -32.45 -10.79
CA LYS A 223 12.36 -32.27 -9.37
C LYS A 223 11.21 -31.26 -9.30
N PRO A 224 10.15 -31.54 -8.51
CA PRO A 224 9.14 -30.55 -8.19
C PRO A 224 9.84 -29.27 -7.69
N ILE A 225 9.46 -28.11 -8.23
CA ILE A 225 9.84 -26.85 -7.58
C ILE A 225 9.07 -26.84 -6.28
N GLU A 226 9.75 -27.02 -5.16
CA GLU A 226 9.07 -27.04 -3.86
C GLU A 226 8.40 -25.69 -3.59
N ASN A 227 7.24 -25.72 -2.91
CA ASN A 227 6.52 -24.53 -2.47
C ASN A 227 7.40 -23.54 -1.68
N SER A 228 8.48 -24.02 -1.06
CA SER A 228 9.50 -23.21 -0.39
C SER A 228 10.29 -22.31 -1.37
N LEU A 229 10.67 -22.83 -2.54
CA LEU A 229 11.38 -22.09 -3.59
C LEU A 229 10.48 -21.06 -4.27
N LEU A 230 9.18 -21.36 -4.41
CA LEU A 230 8.19 -20.43 -4.94
C LEU A 230 7.96 -19.24 -4.00
N LYS A 231 7.81 -19.53 -2.70
CA LYS A 231 7.72 -18.50 -1.65
C LYS A 231 9.01 -17.67 -1.60
N ALA A 232 10.19 -18.27 -1.79
CA ALA A 232 11.47 -17.57 -1.85
C ALA A 232 11.61 -16.65 -3.07
N ASN A 233 11.27 -17.11 -4.28
CA ASN A 233 11.30 -16.28 -5.49
C ASN A 233 10.34 -15.09 -5.40
N LEU A 234 9.15 -15.30 -4.83
CA LEU A 234 8.20 -14.22 -4.60
C LEU A 234 8.70 -13.25 -3.52
N SER A 235 9.27 -13.76 -2.43
CA SER A 235 9.87 -12.94 -1.38
C SER A 235 11.06 -12.13 -1.88
N GLU A 236 11.91 -12.70 -2.72
CA GLU A 236 13.06 -12.02 -3.33
C GLU A 236 12.61 -10.96 -4.34
N ALA A 237 11.62 -11.29 -5.19
CA ALA A 237 10.99 -10.30 -6.05
C ALA A 237 10.43 -9.14 -5.21
N MET A 238 9.66 -9.41 -4.17
CA MET A 238 9.14 -8.39 -3.28
C MET A 238 10.27 -7.57 -2.63
N ALA A 239 11.33 -8.20 -2.12
CA ALA A 239 12.46 -7.51 -1.51
C ALA A 239 13.18 -6.58 -2.50
N LYS A 240 13.39 -7.02 -3.75
CA LYS A 240 13.98 -6.19 -4.83
C LYS A 240 13.09 -5.02 -5.20
N PHE A 241 11.77 -5.19 -5.24
CA PHE A 241 10.85 -4.10 -5.56
C PHE A 241 10.89 -2.98 -4.53
N PHE A 242 10.99 -3.35 -3.26
CA PHE A 242 10.87 -2.42 -2.15
C PHE A 242 12.22 -1.87 -1.69
N GLY A 243 13.31 -2.18 -2.41
CA GLY A 243 14.65 -1.74 -2.04
C GLY A 243 15.11 -2.28 -0.68
N LEU A 244 14.54 -3.41 -0.25
CA LEU A 244 14.83 -4.04 1.06
C LEU A 244 16.00 -5.03 0.98
N GLY A 245 16.65 -5.16 -0.18
CA GLY A 245 17.83 -6.00 -0.38
C GLY A 245 19.09 -5.15 -0.54
N ASN A 246 20.00 -5.26 0.44
CA ASN A 246 21.44 -5.25 0.19
C ASN A 246 21.92 -6.71 0.26
#